data_AF-A0A927CDU2-F1
#
_entry.id   AF-A0A927CDU2-F1
#
_cell.length_a   1.000
_cell.length_b   1.000
_cell.length_c   1.000
_cell.angle_alpha   90.00
_cell.angle_beta   90.00
_cell.angle_gamma   90.00
#
_symmetry.space_group_name_H-M   'P 1'
#
loop_
_entity.id
_entity.type
_entity.pdbx_description
1 polymer ?
#
loop_
_entity_poly.entity_id
_entity_poly.type
_entity_poly.pdbx_seq_one_letter_code
_entity_poly.pdbx_strand_id
1 'polypeptide(L)'
;MTTDGKNRREPSPVLSPVQLTSNEKHDPDEDRMENAADIRLVKSAREVGKGPVSRIDTTIGGIRLGDTQEQVRAMLGEPTERSQAGGTPYPQWYYRDQDMYVLFYRTGENEVPGGAVSIRIHERSPSVLSDRRTAPKLAIGDNLEQLLKVYRPVDGTSAEGTVRNFWIRGSEQTGSGFYKPVVQIRMKEGRVVSIGLENEDEDPNPGKRGLLITEKTPRARAEGDSRYGRLVVLPDETEHIEPLGSYSCLGRESDYRFEASYRAYFLPDGGGQTSLSAEPIPSLVYPSLEPIPLGVLEFDDFEGFYLIPAYADCHGVSFYMYGVDEEGAFPFRFELNDGNTSNTFYVLPSTKPIVENNYLITYGGGGGGHDGYLRYTFKPDLQSQTMILVHTEAVGDGEPFE
;
A
#
# COMPACT_ATOMS: atom_id res chain seq x y z
N MET A 1 -29.28 -94.70 13.05
CA MET A 1 -29.60 -93.27 12.86
C MET A 1 -28.55 -92.67 11.94
N THR A 2 -28.92 -92.56 10.68
CA THR A 2 -28.24 -91.90 9.57
C THR A 2 -28.37 -90.39 9.71
N THR A 3 -27.31 -89.62 9.42
CA THR A 3 -27.17 -88.83 8.18
C THR A 3 -25.89 -87.98 8.21
N ASP A 4 -24.98 -88.28 7.28
CA ASP A 4 -23.89 -87.42 6.82
C ASP A 4 -24.44 -86.34 5.87
N GLY A 5 -24.19 -85.07 6.18
CA GLY A 5 -24.54 -83.92 5.33
C GLY A 5 -23.31 -83.35 4.63
N LYS A 6 -23.01 -83.83 3.42
CA LYS A 6 -22.00 -83.23 2.52
C LYS A 6 -22.56 -81.95 1.87
N ASN A 7 -22.01 -80.80 2.23
CA ASN A 7 -22.30 -79.53 1.60
C ASN A 7 -21.39 -79.34 0.37
N ARG A 8 -21.95 -79.49 -0.85
CA ARG A 8 -21.32 -79.14 -2.12
C ARG A 8 -21.40 -77.62 -2.30
N ARG A 9 -20.26 -76.94 -2.41
CA ARG A 9 -20.20 -75.56 -2.90
C ARG A 9 -20.31 -75.56 -4.42
N GLU A 10 -21.24 -74.76 -4.95
CA GLU A 10 -21.33 -74.43 -6.37
C GLU A 10 -20.16 -73.52 -6.79
N PRO A 11 -19.64 -73.67 -8.02
CA PRO A 11 -18.63 -72.76 -8.55
C PRO A 11 -19.27 -71.43 -8.94
N SER A 12 -18.67 -70.33 -8.47
CA SER A 12 -19.02 -68.96 -8.87
C SER A 12 -18.85 -68.75 -10.38
N PRO A 13 -19.73 -67.97 -11.03
CA PRO A 13 -19.59 -67.66 -12.45
C PRO A 13 -18.36 -66.78 -12.68
N VAL A 14 -17.49 -67.24 -13.58
CA VAL A 14 -16.35 -66.48 -14.12
C VAL A 14 -16.91 -65.31 -14.93
N LEU A 15 -16.83 -64.09 -14.38
CA LEU A 15 -17.12 -62.87 -15.13
C LEU A 15 -16.00 -62.65 -16.15
N SER A 16 -16.39 -62.54 -17.43
CA SER A 16 -15.49 -62.18 -18.53
C SER A 16 -15.00 -60.73 -18.37
N PRO A 17 -13.78 -60.40 -18.82
CA PRO A 17 -13.26 -59.04 -18.74
C PRO A 17 -14.06 -58.11 -19.64
N VAL A 18 -14.74 -57.14 -19.03
CA VAL A 18 -15.33 -56.01 -19.74
C VAL A 18 -14.18 -55.14 -20.24
N GLN A 19 -13.94 -55.14 -21.55
CA GLN A 19 -13.08 -54.14 -22.18
C GLN A 19 -13.79 -52.79 -22.14
N LEU A 20 -13.41 -51.95 -21.18
CA LEU A 20 -13.72 -50.52 -21.18
C LEU A 20 -12.85 -49.85 -22.25
N THR A 21 -13.41 -49.70 -23.46
CA THR A 21 -12.89 -48.73 -24.42
C THR A 21 -13.36 -47.35 -23.99
N SER A 22 -12.55 -46.65 -23.20
CA SER A 22 -12.73 -45.23 -22.93
C SER A 22 -12.38 -44.45 -24.20
N ASN A 23 -13.36 -44.29 -25.09
CA ASN A 23 -13.38 -43.16 -26.02
C ASN A 23 -13.79 -41.94 -25.19
N GLU A 24 -12.83 -41.34 -24.48
CA GLU A 24 -12.96 -39.94 -24.07
C GLU A 24 -13.08 -39.12 -25.35
N LYS A 25 -14.28 -38.61 -25.61
CA LYS A 25 -14.48 -37.56 -26.59
C LYS A 25 -13.74 -36.34 -26.04
N HIS A 26 -12.57 -36.07 -26.61
CA HIS A 26 -11.91 -34.77 -26.51
C HIS A 26 -12.93 -33.71 -26.95
N ASP A 27 -13.35 -32.85 -26.02
CA ASP A 27 -14.33 -31.80 -26.28
C ASP A 27 -13.61 -30.66 -27.02
N PRO A 28 -13.89 -30.43 -28.31
CA PRO A 28 -13.17 -29.44 -29.11
C PRO A 28 -13.42 -27.98 -28.66
N ASP A 29 -14.29 -27.74 -27.67
CA ASP A 29 -14.47 -26.43 -27.05
C ASP A 29 -13.42 -26.11 -25.96
N GLU A 30 -12.71 -27.10 -25.38
CA GLU A 30 -11.60 -26.83 -24.44
C GLU A 30 -10.38 -26.20 -25.14
N ASP A 31 -10.04 -26.67 -26.35
CA ASP A 31 -8.93 -26.11 -27.14
C ASP A 31 -9.24 -24.71 -27.72
N ARG A 32 -10.52 -24.29 -27.68
CA ARG A 32 -10.98 -23.02 -28.26
C ARG A 32 -10.96 -21.85 -27.26
N MET A 33 -10.77 -22.12 -25.96
CA MET A 33 -10.72 -21.11 -24.89
C MET A 33 -9.31 -20.69 -24.47
N GLU A 34 -8.26 -21.42 -24.85
CA GLU A 34 -6.88 -20.96 -24.68
C GLU A 34 -6.52 -19.95 -25.77
N ASN A 35 -7.10 -18.75 -25.69
CA ASN A 35 -6.56 -17.62 -26.42
C ASN A 35 -5.13 -17.40 -25.93
N ALA A 36 -4.14 -17.63 -26.79
CA ALA A 36 -2.71 -17.55 -26.46
C ALA A 36 -2.27 -16.19 -25.87
N ALA A 37 -3.16 -15.18 -25.88
CA ALA A 37 -2.94 -13.87 -25.28
C ALA A 37 -3.13 -13.82 -23.74
N ASP A 38 -3.96 -14.71 -23.16
CA ASP A 38 -4.38 -14.59 -21.75
C ASP A 38 -3.52 -15.44 -20.79
N ILE A 39 -2.89 -16.50 -21.29
CA ILE A 39 -1.97 -17.37 -20.54
C ILE A 39 -0.61 -17.38 -21.23
N ARG A 40 0.42 -16.90 -20.53
CA ARG A 40 1.80 -17.01 -20.99
C ARG A 40 2.43 -18.27 -20.39
N LEU A 41 2.94 -19.14 -21.26
CA LEU A 41 3.58 -20.39 -20.84
C LEU A 41 4.97 -20.13 -20.28
N VAL A 42 5.22 -20.60 -19.06
CA VAL A 42 6.50 -20.51 -18.36
C VAL A 42 6.91 -21.88 -17.82
N LYS A 43 8.22 -22.13 -17.72
CA LYS A 43 8.76 -23.38 -17.14
C LYS A 43 8.77 -23.34 -15.63
N SER A 44 8.88 -22.15 -15.04
CA SER A 44 8.97 -21.96 -13.59
C SER A 44 8.56 -20.56 -13.16
N ALA A 45 8.34 -20.40 -11.85
CA ALA A 45 8.05 -19.12 -11.21
C ALA A 45 9.10 -18.02 -11.50
N ARG A 46 10.32 -18.38 -11.91
CA ARG A 46 11.43 -17.44 -12.18
C ARG A 46 11.29 -16.71 -13.52
N GLU A 47 10.50 -17.24 -14.44
CA GLU A 47 10.26 -16.64 -15.77
C GLU A 47 9.04 -15.70 -15.78
N VAL A 48 8.32 -15.67 -14.65
CA VAL A 48 7.11 -14.87 -14.46
C VAL A 48 7.46 -13.39 -14.44
N GLY A 49 6.72 -12.61 -15.22
CA GLY A 49 6.95 -11.18 -15.39
C GLY A 49 6.27 -10.37 -14.28
N LYS A 50 6.32 -9.04 -14.40
CA LYS A 50 5.54 -8.16 -13.53
C LYS A 50 4.05 -8.30 -13.87
N GLY A 51 3.21 -8.24 -12.87
CA GLY A 51 1.76 -8.36 -13.00
C GLY A 51 1.01 -7.56 -11.94
N PRO A 52 -0.31 -7.75 -11.83
CA PRO A 52 -1.15 -6.83 -11.09
C PRO A 52 -1.10 -6.96 -9.57
N VAL A 53 -0.66 -8.10 -8.99
CA VAL A 53 -0.80 -8.36 -7.53
C VAL A 53 -0.24 -7.20 -6.70
N SER A 54 -0.99 -6.75 -5.70
CA SER A 54 -0.61 -5.63 -4.84
C SER A 54 -0.67 -6.05 -3.38
N ARG A 55 0.22 -5.44 -2.57
CA ARG A 55 0.23 -5.62 -1.12
C ARG A 55 -1.10 -5.27 -0.46
N ILE A 56 -1.70 -4.17 -0.90
CA ILE A 56 -2.81 -3.51 -0.21
C ILE A 56 -4.14 -4.13 -0.63
N ASP A 57 -4.22 -4.56 -1.88
CA ASP A 57 -5.48 -4.98 -2.50
C ASP A 57 -5.70 -6.49 -2.47
N THR A 58 -4.64 -7.29 -2.42
CA THR A 58 -4.73 -8.76 -2.49
C THR A 58 -4.74 -9.40 -1.09
N THR A 59 -5.74 -10.26 -0.81
CA THR A 59 -5.89 -10.96 0.47
C THR A 59 -6.31 -12.42 0.30
N ILE A 60 -5.95 -13.29 1.25
CA ILE A 60 -6.51 -14.65 1.37
C ILE A 60 -7.21 -14.76 2.72
N GLY A 61 -8.51 -15.06 2.72
CA GLY A 61 -9.30 -15.14 3.95
C GLY A 61 -9.31 -13.83 4.76
N GLY A 62 -9.10 -12.68 4.10
CA GLY A 62 -8.98 -11.37 4.74
C GLY A 62 -7.55 -10.97 5.12
N ILE A 63 -6.61 -11.93 5.21
CA ILE A 63 -5.22 -11.66 5.59
C ILE A 63 -4.43 -11.10 4.40
N ARG A 64 -3.63 -10.07 4.68
CA ARG A 64 -2.66 -9.45 3.77
C ARG A 64 -1.23 -9.86 4.12
N LEU A 65 -0.36 -9.78 3.13
CA LEU A 65 1.07 -9.79 3.38
C LEU A 65 1.46 -8.56 4.22
N GLY A 66 2.18 -8.81 5.30
CA GLY A 66 2.58 -7.79 6.27
C GLY A 66 1.65 -7.65 7.48
N ASP A 67 0.51 -8.33 7.53
CA ASP A 67 -0.33 -8.34 8.74
C ASP A 67 0.41 -8.98 9.91
N THR A 68 0.30 -8.42 11.11
CA THR A 68 0.97 -8.95 12.31
C THR A 68 0.26 -10.19 12.85
N GLN A 69 0.93 -10.91 13.74
CA GLN A 69 0.34 -12.03 14.48
C GLN A 69 -0.96 -11.62 15.21
N GLU A 70 -1.01 -10.42 15.78
CA GLU A 70 -2.16 -9.85 16.47
C GLU A 70 -3.31 -9.59 15.51
N GLN A 71 -3.03 -8.99 14.34
CA GLN A 71 -4.05 -8.73 13.31
C GLN A 71 -4.64 -10.04 12.78
N VAL A 72 -3.80 -11.05 12.52
CA VAL A 72 -4.26 -12.38 12.09
C VAL A 72 -5.11 -13.05 13.17
N ARG A 73 -4.72 -12.98 14.46
CA ARG A 73 -5.55 -13.49 15.57
C ARG A 73 -6.87 -12.74 15.73
N ALA A 74 -6.88 -11.43 15.50
CA ALA A 74 -8.10 -10.64 15.57
C ALA A 74 -9.11 -11.08 14.50
N MET A 75 -8.63 -11.53 13.32
CA MET A 75 -9.48 -12.01 12.23
C MET A 75 -9.92 -13.47 12.40
N LEU A 76 -8.99 -14.37 12.74
CA LEU A 76 -9.22 -15.81 12.69
C LEU A 76 -9.27 -16.48 14.06
N GLY A 77 -8.99 -15.76 15.14
CA GLY A 77 -8.79 -16.33 16.47
C GLY A 77 -7.43 -17.00 16.63
N GLU A 78 -7.33 -17.87 17.64
CA GLU A 78 -6.10 -18.62 17.93
C GLU A 78 -5.85 -19.72 16.89
N PRO A 79 -4.60 -19.90 16.40
CA PRO A 79 -4.28 -20.99 15.50
C PRO A 79 -4.42 -22.34 16.20
N THR A 80 -4.83 -23.36 15.43
CA THR A 80 -4.93 -24.73 15.94
C THR A 80 -3.56 -25.30 16.29
N GLU A 81 -2.55 -25.00 15.48
CA GLU A 81 -1.18 -25.46 15.70
C GLU A 81 -0.18 -24.33 15.44
N ARG A 82 0.86 -24.26 16.27
CA ARG A 82 1.99 -23.33 16.11
C ARG A 82 3.26 -24.15 15.96
N SER A 83 4.04 -23.84 14.94
CA SER A 83 5.26 -24.53 14.58
C SER A 83 6.28 -23.55 14.01
N GLN A 84 7.41 -24.05 13.54
CA GLN A 84 8.41 -23.27 12.81
C GLN A 84 8.57 -23.89 11.42
N ALA A 85 8.64 -23.04 10.39
CA ALA A 85 8.87 -23.49 9.03
C ALA A 85 10.26 -24.15 8.93
N GLY A 86 10.37 -25.26 8.19
CA GLY A 86 11.63 -25.98 8.04
C GLY A 86 12.67 -25.11 7.32
N GLY A 87 13.84 -24.93 7.95
CA GLY A 87 14.98 -24.24 7.33
C GLY A 87 15.00 -22.72 7.48
N THR A 88 13.99 -22.11 8.10
CA THR A 88 13.99 -20.68 8.45
C THR A 88 13.55 -20.50 9.90
N PRO A 89 13.85 -19.36 10.54
CA PRO A 89 13.28 -19.06 11.84
C PRO A 89 11.79 -18.68 11.75
N TYR A 90 11.07 -18.81 10.64
CA TYR A 90 9.72 -18.24 10.52
C TYR A 90 8.70 -19.01 11.36
N PRO A 91 7.98 -18.35 12.29
CA PRO A 91 6.84 -18.96 12.94
C PRO A 91 5.78 -19.30 11.90
N GLN A 92 5.24 -20.51 11.99
CA GLN A 92 4.19 -21.02 11.12
C GLN A 92 2.97 -21.38 11.96
N TRP A 93 1.83 -20.81 11.60
CA TRP A 93 0.54 -21.11 12.21
C TRP A 93 -0.32 -21.91 11.25
N TYR A 94 -1.07 -22.87 11.79
CA TYR A 94 -2.06 -23.64 11.05
C TYR A 94 -3.45 -23.46 11.65
N TYR A 95 -4.40 -23.12 10.79
CA TYR A 95 -5.80 -22.90 11.10
C TYR A 95 -6.63 -24.01 10.45
N ARG A 96 -7.02 -25.02 11.25
CA ARG A 96 -7.63 -26.25 10.76
C ARG A 96 -8.98 -26.02 10.08
N ASP A 97 -9.83 -25.15 10.63
CA ASP A 97 -11.16 -24.87 10.09
C ASP A 97 -11.10 -24.15 8.73
N GLN A 98 -9.98 -23.46 8.48
CA GLN A 98 -9.69 -22.74 7.25
C GLN A 98 -8.79 -23.54 6.31
N ASP A 99 -8.28 -24.71 6.70
CA ASP A 99 -7.24 -25.47 5.98
C ASP A 99 -6.11 -24.54 5.47
N MET A 100 -5.62 -23.69 6.38
CA MET A 100 -4.78 -22.53 6.08
C MET A 100 -3.48 -22.54 6.89
N TYR A 101 -2.36 -22.25 6.22
CA TYR A 101 -1.08 -21.95 6.83
C TYR A 101 -0.73 -20.47 6.69
N VAL A 102 -0.19 -19.88 7.76
CA VAL A 102 0.34 -18.51 7.76
C VAL A 102 1.76 -18.54 8.31
N LEU A 103 2.73 -18.07 7.53
CA LEU A 103 4.12 -17.90 7.95
C LEU A 103 4.40 -16.43 8.23
N PHE A 104 5.13 -16.16 9.30
CA PHE A 104 5.52 -14.80 9.70
C PHE A 104 7.01 -14.61 9.50
N TYR A 105 7.40 -13.50 8.86
CA TYR A 105 8.81 -13.18 8.64
C TYR A 105 9.54 -13.03 9.97
N ARG A 106 10.79 -13.51 10.06
CA ARG A 106 11.62 -13.33 11.26
C ARG A 106 13.11 -13.43 10.90
N THR A 107 13.96 -12.54 11.40
CA THR A 107 15.40 -12.55 11.05
C THR A 107 16.24 -13.52 11.89
N GLY A 108 15.74 -13.99 13.04
CA GLY A 108 16.44 -14.92 13.92
C GLY A 108 15.51 -15.57 14.95
N GLU A 109 15.93 -16.69 15.56
CA GLU A 109 15.07 -17.50 16.45
C GLU A 109 14.56 -16.76 17.70
N ASN A 110 15.28 -15.74 18.14
CA ASN A 110 14.93 -14.94 19.32
C ASN A 110 14.34 -13.57 18.98
N GLU A 111 14.19 -13.27 17.70
CA GLU A 111 13.64 -11.98 17.25
C GLU A 111 12.11 -11.97 17.34
N VAL A 112 11.53 -10.78 17.48
CA VAL A 112 10.08 -10.62 17.40
C VAL A 112 9.64 -10.94 15.96
N PRO A 113 8.62 -11.81 15.77
CA PRO A 113 8.07 -12.06 14.44
C PRO A 113 7.54 -10.77 13.81
N GLY A 114 7.86 -10.57 12.53
CA GLY A 114 7.33 -9.51 11.70
C GLY A 114 5.94 -9.85 11.14
N GLY A 115 5.64 -9.28 9.96
CA GLY A 115 4.36 -9.52 9.30
C GLY A 115 4.27 -10.87 8.58
N ALA A 116 3.06 -11.25 8.19
CA ALA A 116 2.79 -12.43 7.38
C ALA A 116 3.53 -12.36 6.03
N VAL A 117 4.35 -13.37 5.74
CA VAL A 117 5.20 -13.45 4.54
C VAL A 117 4.71 -14.50 3.54
N SER A 118 3.93 -15.48 4.01
CA SER A 118 3.24 -16.47 3.18
C SER A 118 1.92 -16.84 3.83
N ILE A 119 0.86 -16.86 3.03
CA ILE A 119 -0.49 -17.31 3.41
C ILE A 119 -0.91 -18.34 2.37
N ARG A 120 -1.26 -19.55 2.80
CA ARG A 120 -1.60 -20.64 1.88
C ARG A 120 -2.86 -21.37 2.33
N ILE A 121 -3.74 -21.65 1.38
CA ILE A 121 -4.95 -22.46 1.57
C ILE A 121 -4.93 -23.69 0.66
N HIS A 122 -5.57 -24.77 1.14
CA HIS A 122 -5.59 -26.08 0.50
C HIS A 122 -7.01 -26.58 0.21
N GLU A 123 -7.11 -27.81 -0.29
CA GLU A 123 -8.32 -28.42 -0.91
C GLU A 123 -9.61 -28.32 -0.07
N ARG A 124 -9.52 -28.17 1.26
CA ARG A 124 -10.70 -28.10 2.12
C ARG A 124 -11.02 -26.70 2.62
N SER A 125 -10.25 -25.71 2.18
CA SER A 125 -10.41 -24.34 2.67
C SER A 125 -11.71 -23.71 2.17
N PRO A 126 -12.52 -23.13 3.08
CA PRO A 126 -13.64 -22.25 2.69
C PRO A 126 -13.19 -20.82 2.36
N SER A 127 -11.89 -20.52 2.53
CA SER A 127 -11.36 -19.18 2.29
C SER A 127 -11.17 -18.90 0.80
N VAL A 128 -11.18 -17.62 0.45
CA VAL A 128 -11.05 -17.15 -0.93
C VAL A 128 -9.93 -16.14 -1.05
N LEU A 129 -9.29 -16.14 -2.22
CA LEU A 129 -8.44 -15.06 -2.67
C LEU A 129 -9.32 -13.92 -3.17
N SER A 130 -9.08 -12.72 -2.67
CA SER A 130 -9.77 -11.50 -3.09
C SER A 130 -8.74 -10.46 -3.51
N ASP A 131 -9.02 -9.75 -4.60
CA ASP A 131 -8.29 -8.54 -4.98
C ASP A 131 -9.29 -7.39 -5.04
N ARG A 132 -9.12 -6.35 -4.22
CA ARG A 132 -10.11 -5.26 -4.09
C ARG A 132 -10.36 -4.48 -5.38
N ARG A 133 -9.44 -4.55 -6.33
CA ARG A 133 -9.59 -3.89 -7.65
C ARG A 133 -10.51 -4.69 -8.59
N THR A 134 -10.84 -5.92 -8.23
CA THR A 134 -11.67 -6.82 -9.03
C THR A 134 -12.84 -7.34 -8.19
N ALA A 135 -14.06 -7.30 -8.73
CA ALA A 135 -15.21 -7.88 -8.03
C ALA A 135 -15.16 -9.42 -7.92
N PRO A 136 -14.67 -10.18 -8.93
CA PRO A 136 -14.54 -11.63 -8.82
C PRO A 136 -13.56 -12.05 -7.72
N LYS A 137 -13.88 -13.15 -7.04
CA LYS A 137 -13.00 -13.83 -6.07
C LYS A 137 -12.61 -15.20 -6.62
N LEU A 138 -11.52 -15.77 -6.11
CA LEU A 138 -11.09 -17.12 -6.45
C LEU A 138 -11.13 -18.03 -5.23
N ALA A 139 -11.82 -19.16 -5.34
CA ALA A 139 -11.97 -20.17 -4.32
C ALA A 139 -11.30 -21.49 -4.74
N ILE A 140 -11.14 -22.38 -3.76
CA ILE A 140 -10.80 -23.77 -4.03
C ILE A 140 -11.96 -24.44 -4.79
N GLY A 141 -11.64 -25.24 -5.81
CA GLY A 141 -12.61 -25.88 -6.70
C GLY A 141 -13.03 -25.04 -7.92
N ASP A 142 -12.64 -23.77 -7.99
CA ASP A 142 -12.86 -22.95 -9.17
C ASP A 142 -12.05 -23.46 -10.37
N ASN A 143 -12.48 -23.09 -11.58
CA ASN A 143 -11.83 -23.49 -12.82
C ASN A 143 -10.92 -22.37 -13.38
N LEU A 144 -10.30 -22.63 -14.53
CA LEU A 144 -9.40 -21.69 -15.19
C LEU A 144 -10.11 -20.41 -15.62
N GLU A 145 -11.36 -20.49 -16.08
CA GLU A 145 -12.14 -19.33 -16.47
C GLU A 145 -12.32 -18.34 -15.32
N GLN A 146 -12.59 -18.85 -14.12
CA GLN A 146 -12.74 -18.02 -12.92
C GLN A 146 -11.40 -17.38 -12.51
N LEU A 147 -10.29 -18.12 -12.58
CA LEU A 147 -8.95 -17.54 -12.40
C LEU A 147 -8.72 -16.39 -13.37
N LEU A 148 -9.01 -16.60 -14.66
CA LEU A 148 -8.87 -15.56 -15.67
C LEU A 148 -9.83 -14.39 -15.47
N LYS A 149 -10.93 -14.51 -14.72
CA LYS A 149 -11.77 -13.35 -14.36
C LYS A 149 -11.15 -12.49 -13.26
N VAL A 150 -10.34 -13.09 -12.40
CA VAL A 150 -9.64 -12.37 -11.32
C VAL A 150 -8.34 -11.75 -11.83
N TYR A 151 -7.56 -12.48 -12.63
CA TYR A 151 -6.28 -12.02 -13.14
C TYR A 151 -6.15 -12.28 -14.65
N ARG A 152 -5.78 -11.22 -15.41
CA ARG A 152 -5.24 -11.32 -16.77
C ARG A 152 -4.15 -10.29 -16.99
N PRO A 153 -3.06 -10.63 -17.71
CA PRO A 153 -2.68 -11.99 -18.10
C PRO A 153 -2.19 -12.82 -16.89
N VAL A 154 -2.09 -14.14 -17.04
CA VAL A 154 -1.47 -15.04 -16.04
C VAL A 154 -0.31 -15.83 -16.65
N ASP A 155 0.71 -16.10 -15.83
CA ASP A 155 1.80 -17.01 -16.20
C ASP A 155 1.52 -18.40 -15.68
N GLY A 156 1.68 -19.44 -16.50
CA GLY A 156 1.46 -20.81 -16.05
C GLY A 156 2.23 -21.87 -16.82
N THR A 157 2.28 -23.09 -16.27
CA THR A 157 2.88 -24.24 -16.97
C THR A 157 1.99 -24.73 -18.11
N SER A 158 2.52 -25.60 -18.98
CA SER A 158 1.72 -26.31 -19.99
C SER A 158 0.57 -27.10 -19.34
N ALA A 159 -0.52 -27.30 -20.08
CA ALA A 159 -1.63 -28.16 -19.70
C ALA A 159 -1.31 -29.66 -19.80
N GLU A 160 -0.08 -30.01 -20.22
CA GLU A 160 0.38 -31.40 -20.26
C GLU A 160 0.46 -32.02 -18.86
N GLY A 161 -0.57 -32.79 -18.50
CA GLY A 161 -0.65 -33.58 -17.28
C GLY A 161 -1.85 -33.23 -16.40
N THR A 162 -1.92 -33.86 -15.23
CA THR A 162 -3.04 -33.67 -14.29
C THR A 162 -2.90 -32.44 -13.41
N VAL A 163 -1.74 -31.76 -13.41
CA VAL A 163 -1.44 -30.62 -12.53
C VAL A 163 -0.88 -29.46 -13.34
N ARG A 164 -1.42 -28.27 -13.12
CA ARG A 164 -0.95 -27.02 -13.71
C ARG A 164 -0.67 -26.02 -12.60
N ASN A 165 0.41 -25.25 -12.74
CA ASN A 165 0.75 -24.19 -11.80
C ASN A 165 0.66 -22.85 -12.49
N PHE A 166 0.14 -21.85 -11.77
CA PHE A 166 0.04 -20.48 -12.21
C PHE A 166 0.68 -19.56 -11.20
N TRP A 167 1.24 -18.45 -11.71
CA TRP A 167 1.84 -17.40 -10.93
C TRP A 167 1.39 -16.05 -11.45
N ILE A 168 1.08 -15.17 -10.51
CA ILE A 168 0.83 -13.76 -10.78
C ILE A 168 1.73 -12.99 -9.82
N ARG A 169 2.75 -12.32 -10.35
CA ARG A 169 3.64 -11.48 -9.54
C ARG A 169 3.12 -10.06 -9.51
N GLY A 170 3.31 -9.37 -8.40
CA GLY A 170 3.33 -7.93 -8.34
C GLY A 170 4.75 -7.41 -8.49
N SER A 171 4.88 -6.11 -8.65
CA SER A 171 6.14 -5.44 -8.38
C SER A 171 5.85 -4.04 -7.86
N GLU A 172 6.09 -3.84 -6.56
CA GLU A 172 6.07 -2.52 -5.95
C GLU A 172 7.52 -2.21 -5.55
N GLN A 173 8.07 -1.08 -6.00
CA GLN A 173 9.31 -0.57 -5.42
C GLN A 173 9.01 -0.12 -4.00
N THR A 174 9.75 -0.61 -3.02
CA THR A 174 9.73 -0.07 -1.66
C THR A 174 11.02 0.71 -1.43
N GLY A 175 10.99 1.70 -0.54
CA GLY A 175 12.16 2.55 -0.26
C GLY A 175 13.41 1.82 0.25
N SER A 176 13.29 0.54 0.62
CA SER A 176 14.39 -0.30 1.14
C SER A 176 14.62 -1.61 0.35
N GLY A 177 13.91 -1.84 -0.76
CA GLY A 177 14.05 -3.07 -1.53
C GLY A 177 12.93 -3.31 -2.55
N PHE A 178 12.77 -4.57 -2.97
CA PHE A 178 11.70 -4.98 -3.87
C PHE A 178 10.65 -5.76 -3.08
N TYR A 179 9.47 -5.18 -2.87
CA TYR A 179 8.33 -5.98 -2.43
C TYR A 179 7.77 -6.72 -3.66
N LYS A 180 7.80 -8.07 -3.61
CA LYS A 180 7.47 -8.95 -4.73
C LYS A 180 6.35 -9.90 -4.33
N PRO A 181 5.11 -9.40 -4.18
CA PRO A 181 4.01 -10.27 -3.83
C PRO A 181 3.76 -11.24 -4.98
N VAL A 182 3.53 -12.50 -4.67
CA VAL A 182 3.25 -13.53 -5.67
C VAL A 182 2.02 -14.29 -5.24
N VAL A 183 1.02 -14.32 -6.12
CA VAL A 183 -0.07 -15.28 -6.02
C VAL A 183 0.36 -16.54 -6.77
N GLN A 184 0.43 -17.67 -6.07
CA GLN A 184 0.65 -18.98 -6.65
C GLN A 184 -0.65 -19.78 -6.61
N ILE A 185 -1.04 -20.36 -7.73
CA ILE A 185 -2.23 -21.21 -7.82
C ILE A 185 -1.83 -22.56 -8.37
N ARG A 186 -2.23 -23.62 -7.69
CA ARG A 186 -2.10 -24.99 -8.18
C ARG A 186 -3.47 -25.49 -8.58
N MET A 187 -3.57 -25.96 -9.82
CA MET A 187 -4.75 -26.65 -10.33
C MET A 187 -4.46 -28.13 -10.52
N LYS A 188 -5.44 -28.98 -10.25
CA LYS A 188 -5.42 -30.41 -10.56
C LYS A 188 -6.73 -30.77 -11.26
N GLU A 189 -6.65 -31.50 -12.38
CA GLU A 189 -7.84 -31.92 -13.15
C GLU A 189 -8.79 -30.74 -13.45
N GLY A 190 -8.23 -29.60 -13.87
CA GLY A 190 -9.00 -28.40 -14.22
C GLY A 190 -9.58 -27.62 -13.04
N ARG A 191 -9.24 -27.97 -11.80
CA ARG A 191 -9.78 -27.34 -10.57
C ARG A 191 -8.68 -26.77 -9.69
N VAL A 192 -8.91 -25.60 -9.10
CA VAL A 192 -8.00 -25.00 -8.10
C VAL A 192 -7.98 -25.88 -6.85
N VAL A 193 -6.80 -26.33 -6.44
CA VAL A 193 -6.59 -27.18 -5.25
C VAL A 193 -5.74 -26.50 -4.19
N SER A 194 -5.03 -25.44 -4.54
CA SER A 194 -4.29 -24.62 -3.57
C SER A 194 -4.07 -23.21 -4.11
N ILE A 195 -4.13 -22.24 -3.19
CA ILE A 195 -3.80 -20.84 -3.45
C ILE A 195 -2.80 -20.39 -2.39
N GLY A 196 -1.71 -19.77 -2.80
CA GLY A 196 -0.72 -19.13 -1.96
C GLY A 196 -0.57 -17.64 -2.30
N LEU A 197 -0.38 -16.81 -1.29
CA LEU A 197 0.02 -15.40 -1.41
C LEU A 197 1.31 -15.23 -0.60
N GLU A 198 2.41 -14.89 -1.27
CA GLU A 198 3.75 -14.93 -0.69
C GLU A 198 4.58 -13.70 -1.08
N ASN A 199 5.62 -13.37 -0.32
CA ASN A 199 6.58 -12.30 -0.63
C ASN A 199 8.02 -12.84 -0.84
N GLU A 200 8.16 -14.07 -1.35
CA GLU A 200 9.45 -14.72 -1.63
C GLU A 200 10.46 -14.68 -0.47
N ASP A 201 9.98 -14.88 0.76
CA ASP A 201 10.79 -14.80 1.99
C ASP A 201 11.45 -13.43 2.25
N GLU A 202 11.06 -12.37 1.52
CA GLU A 202 11.47 -11.00 1.81
C GLU A 202 10.58 -10.40 2.91
N ASP A 203 11.14 -9.50 3.74
CA ASP A 203 10.39 -8.83 4.81
C ASP A 203 9.21 -8.06 4.20
N PRO A 204 7.94 -8.39 4.55
CA PRO A 204 6.79 -7.67 4.04
C PRO A 204 6.63 -6.28 4.68
N ASN A 205 7.42 -5.96 5.72
CA ASN A 205 7.39 -4.71 6.47
C ASN A 205 8.80 -4.17 6.76
N PRO A 206 9.63 -3.90 5.74
CA PRO A 206 11.02 -3.52 5.98
C PRO A 206 11.16 -2.16 6.70
N GLY A 207 10.05 -1.41 6.89
CA GLY A 207 9.98 -0.16 7.65
C GLY A 207 9.07 -0.16 8.90
N LYS A 208 8.43 -1.27 9.33
CA LYS A 208 7.63 -1.30 10.58
C LYS A 208 8.42 -1.74 11.83
N ARG A 209 9.65 -2.23 11.69
CA ARG A 209 10.59 -2.11 12.80
C ARG A 209 10.77 -0.62 12.96
N GLY A 210 10.27 -0.04 14.06
CA GLY A 210 10.43 1.38 14.37
C GLY A 210 11.84 1.76 13.98
N LEU A 211 11.93 2.50 12.87
CA LEU A 211 13.20 2.92 12.31
C LEU A 211 13.63 4.01 13.28
N LEU A 212 14.28 3.60 14.37
CA LEU A 212 15.29 4.43 15.00
C LEU A 212 16.36 4.62 13.93
N ILE A 213 16.10 5.55 13.00
CA ILE A 213 17.08 6.04 12.05
C ILE A 213 18.09 6.79 12.91
N THR A 214 19.04 6.03 13.45
CA THR A 214 20.23 6.55 14.13
C THR A 214 21.30 6.91 13.10
N GLU A 215 20.90 7.18 11.85
CA GLU A 215 21.83 7.71 10.86
C GLU A 215 22.35 9.05 11.40
N LYS A 216 23.69 9.15 11.44
CA LYS A 216 24.42 10.33 11.93
C LYS A 216 24.12 11.60 11.12
N THR A 217 23.32 11.53 10.06
CA THR A 217 22.97 12.64 9.20
C THR A 217 21.44 12.73 9.12
N PRO A 218 20.82 13.83 9.57
CA PRO A 218 19.38 13.99 9.49
C PRO A 218 18.93 13.92 8.03
N ARG A 219 17.92 13.09 7.74
CA ARG A 219 17.28 13.03 6.42
C ARG A 219 16.25 14.15 6.32
N ALA A 220 16.22 14.86 5.18
CA ALA A 220 15.18 15.84 4.90
C ALA A 220 13.82 15.15 4.74
N ARG A 221 12.81 15.66 5.45
CA ARG A 221 11.42 15.20 5.33
C ARG A 221 10.64 15.92 4.27
N ALA A 222 11.00 17.14 3.95
CA ALA A 222 10.52 17.83 2.78
C ALA A 222 11.67 18.56 2.10
N GLU A 223 11.59 18.70 0.78
CA GLU A 223 12.61 19.40 0.00
C GLU A 223 12.03 20.05 -1.25
N GLY A 224 12.64 21.16 -1.66
CA GLY A 224 12.32 21.90 -2.87
C GLY A 224 13.55 22.64 -3.37
N ASP A 225 13.80 22.55 -4.67
CA ASP A 225 14.92 23.23 -5.31
C ASP A 225 14.44 24.56 -5.90
N SER A 226 15.23 25.62 -5.70
CA SER A 226 15.03 26.96 -6.26
C SER A 226 16.23 27.30 -7.15
N ARG A 227 16.14 28.37 -7.94
CA ARG A 227 17.31 28.85 -8.71
C ARG A 227 18.44 29.44 -7.84
N TYR A 228 18.20 29.66 -6.54
CA TYR A 228 19.15 30.28 -5.61
C TYR A 228 19.69 29.31 -4.54
N GLY A 229 19.19 28.07 -4.52
CA GLY A 229 19.54 27.07 -3.53
C GLY A 229 18.40 26.11 -3.24
N ARG A 230 18.47 25.44 -2.09
CA ARG A 230 17.54 24.37 -1.72
C ARG A 230 16.85 24.65 -0.39
N LEU A 231 15.54 24.45 -0.33
CA LEU A 231 14.79 24.49 0.91
C LEU A 231 14.57 23.06 1.40
N VAL A 232 14.86 22.79 2.68
CA VAL A 232 14.72 21.46 3.30
C VAL A 232 14.04 21.56 4.65
N VAL A 233 13.26 20.55 5.01
CA VAL A 233 12.69 20.39 6.36
C VAL A 233 13.44 19.27 7.05
N LEU A 234 14.17 19.61 8.10
CA LEU A 234 15.03 18.68 8.84
C LEU A 234 14.56 18.56 10.29
N PRO A 235 14.68 17.38 10.91
CA PRO A 235 14.49 17.24 12.35
C PRO A 235 15.72 17.78 13.09
N ASP A 236 15.50 18.59 14.13
CA ASP A 236 16.57 19.04 15.04
C ASP A 236 16.99 17.96 16.05
N GLU A 237 16.18 16.90 16.17
CA GLU A 237 16.37 15.79 17.10
C GLU A 237 16.16 14.42 16.43
N THR A 238 16.23 13.34 17.20
CA THR A 238 15.94 12.01 16.65
C THR A 238 14.46 11.91 16.30
N GLU A 239 14.19 11.59 15.05
CA GLU A 239 12.85 11.41 14.55
C GLU A 239 12.24 10.06 14.97
N HIS A 240 10.99 10.10 15.40
CA HIS A 240 10.15 8.93 15.62
C HIS A 240 9.17 8.76 14.46
N ILE A 241 9.14 7.57 13.86
CA ILE A 241 8.28 7.25 12.71
C ILE A 241 7.43 6.04 13.04
N GLU A 242 6.12 6.19 12.92
CA GLU A 242 5.18 5.10 13.14
C GLU A 242 3.99 5.17 12.16
N PRO A 243 3.36 4.04 11.81
CA PRO A 243 2.07 4.07 11.14
C PRO A 243 1.01 4.74 12.03
N LEU A 244 0.00 5.40 11.45
CA LEU A 244 -1.13 5.97 12.20
C LEU A 244 -1.92 4.90 12.98
N GLY A 245 -1.92 3.65 12.51
CA GLY A 245 -2.49 2.51 13.23
C GLY A 245 -4.02 2.48 13.29
N SER A 246 -4.71 3.49 12.78
CA SER A 246 -6.15 3.51 12.54
C SER A 246 -6.53 4.55 11.48
N TYR A 247 -7.69 4.38 10.83
CA TYR A 247 -8.21 5.39 9.91
C TYR A 247 -8.65 6.64 10.69
N SER A 248 -8.26 7.82 10.21
CA SER A 248 -8.59 9.10 10.85
C SER A 248 -8.78 10.22 9.83
N CYS A 249 -9.18 11.41 10.29
CA CYS A 249 -9.20 12.62 9.45
C CYS A 249 -7.82 12.95 8.85
N LEU A 250 -6.73 12.56 9.51
CA LEU A 250 -5.37 12.87 9.09
C LEU A 250 -4.82 11.91 8.02
N GLY A 251 -5.49 10.78 7.76
CA GLY A 251 -5.02 9.78 6.82
C GLY A 251 -5.49 8.36 7.09
N ARG A 252 -4.94 7.42 6.32
CA ARG A 252 -5.21 5.98 6.38
C ARG A 252 -4.40 5.33 7.50
N GLU A 253 -4.86 4.17 7.98
CA GLU A 253 -4.14 3.36 8.98
C GLU A 253 -2.67 3.07 8.62
N SER A 254 -2.39 2.92 7.32
CA SER A 254 -1.06 2.62 6.79
C SER A 254 -0.15 3.84 6.62
N ASP A 255 -0.69 5.06 6.73
CA ASP A 255 0.11 6.28 6.56
C ASP A 255 1.04 6.48 7.76
N TYR A 256 2.10 7.24 7.57
CA TYR A 256 3.14 7.43 8.57
C TYR A 256 2.97 8.77 9.27
N ARG A 257 3.12 8.73 10.60
CA ARG A 257 3.35 9.89 11.44
C ARG A 257 4.84 10.03 11.69
N PHE A 258 5.33 11.25 11.49
CA PHE A 258 6.72 11.64 11.75
C PHE A 258 6.73 12.64 12.90
N GLU A 259 7.35 12.28 14.01
CA GLU A 259 7.42 13.11 15.23
C GLU A 259 8.87 13.50 15.52
N ALA A 260 9.15 14.80 15.45
CA ALA A 260 10.39 15.44 15.85
C ALA A 260 10.16 16.96 15.95
N SER A 261 11.12 17.69 16.49
CA SER A 261 11.21 19.14 16.37
C SER A 261 11.71 19.54 14.97
N TYR A 262 10.82 19.60 13.98
CA TYR A 262 11.19 19.96 12.60
C TYR A 262 11.41 21.46 12.43
N ARG A 263 12.37 21.84 11.59
CA ARG A 263 12.51 23.22 11.09
C ARG A 263 12.77 23.24 9.60
N ALA A 264 12.29 24.29 8.94
CA ALA A 264 12.69 24.59 7.57
C ALA A 264 14.04 25.31 7.56
N TYR A 265 14.89 24.92 6.63
CA TYR A 265 16.21 25.46 6.41
C TYR A 265 16.39 25.80 4.93
N PHE A 266 17.11 26.88 4.66
CA PHE A 266 17.59 27.20 3.33
C PHE A 266 19.09 26.94 3.22
N LEU A 267 19.46 26.27 2.13
CA LEU A 267 20.82 25.88 1.77
C LEU A 267 21.16 26.56 0.43
N PRO A 268 21.76 27.77 0.44
CA PRO A 268 22.19 28.44 -0.78
C PRO A 268 23.30 27.65 -1.50
N ASP A 269 23.39 27.79 -2.82
CA ASP A 269 24.41 27.10 -3.65
C ASP A 269 25.86 27.48 -3.26
N GLY A 270 26.05 28.66 -2.66
CA GLY A 270 27.34 29.14 -2.15
C GLY A 270 27.75 28.58 -0.77
N GLY A 271 26.90 27.74 -0.17
CA GLY A 271 27.10 27.19 1.17
C GLY A 271 26.62 28.11 2.30
N GLY A 272 26.44 27.53 3.48
CA GLY A 272 25.71 28.14 4.60
C GLY A 272 24.34 27.49 4.80
N GLN A 273 23.79 27.61 6.01
CA GLN A 273 22.47 27.08 6.34
C GLN A 273 21.75 28.13 7.19
N THR A 274 20.55 28.52 6.76
CA THR A 274 19.72 29.51 7.48
C THR A 274 18.42 28.84 7.92
N SER A 275 18.11 28.90 9.22
CA SER A 275 16.82 28.46 9.75
C SER A 275 15.74 29.47 9.37
N LEU A 276 14.65 28.98 8.77
CA LEU A 276 13.50 29.79 8.37
C LEU A 276 12.34 29.69 9.37
N SER A 277 12.35 28.68 10.24
CA SER A 277 11.31 28.51 11.27
C SER A 277 11.79 29.03 12.63
N ALA A 278 11.05 29.98 13.21
CA ALA A 278 11.29 30.42 14.59
C ALA A 278 10.89 29.34 15.62
N GLU A 279 9.76 28.68 15.36
CA GLU A 279 9.20 27.59 16.15
C GLU A 279 9.25 26.26 15.38
N PRO A 280 9.30 25.10 16.06
CA PRO A 280 9.22 23.81 15.39
C PRO A 280 7.91 23.65 14.61
N ILE A 281 8.01 23.05 13.43
CA ILE A 281 6.87 22.58 12.64
C ILE A 281 6.28 21.36 13.38
N PRO A 282 4.94 21.24 13.49
CA PRO A 282 4.28 20.08 14.09
C PRO A 282 4.66 18.75 13.43
N SER A 283 4.17 17.66 14.02
CA SER A 283 4.31 16.33 13.43
C SER A 283 3.77 16.30 12.00
N LEU A 284 4.46 15.55 11.15
CA LEU A 284 4.09 15.37 9.76
C LEU A 284 3.27 14.09 9.62
N VAL A 285 2.30 14.08 8.70
CA VAL A 285 1.52 12.87 8.38
C VAL A 285 1.45 12.69 6.88
N TYR A 286 2.03 11.60 6.37
CA TYR A 286 2.16 11.33 4.92
C TYR A 286 2.10 9.83 4.58
N PRO A 287 1.65 9.45 3.37
CA PRO A 287 1.50 8.05 2.97
C PRO A 287 2.83 7.36 2.57
N SER A 288 3.95 8.09 2.58
CA SER A 288 5.26 7.63 2.10
C SER A 288 6.38 8.03 3.07
N LEU A 289 7.45 7.23 3.11
CA LEU A 289 8.69 7.53 3.85
C LEU A 289 9.69 8.38 3.05
N GLU A 290 9.39 8.65 1.77
CA GLU A 290 10.18 9.52 0.92
C GLU A 290 10.07 11.00 1.32
N PRO A 291 11.05 11.85 0.97
CA PRO A 291 10.93 13.28 1.18
C PRO A 291 9.70 13.84 0.46
N ILE A 292 8.98 14.71 1.14
CA ILE A 292 7.80 15.41 0.65
C ILE A 292 8.29 16.50 -0.32
N PRO A 293 7.86 16.50 -1.58
CA PRO A 293 8.15 17.63 -2.46
C PRO A 293 7.42 18.87 -1.93
N LEU A 294 8.16 19.94 -1.69
CA LEU A 294 7.56 21.24 -1.36
C LEU A 294 6.77 21.73 -2.57
N GLY A 295 5.58 22.29 -2.31
CA GLY A 295 4.82 22.93 -3.37
C GLY A 295 5.49 24.23 -3.79
N VAL A 296 5.51 24.51 -5.08
CA VAL A 296 6.17 25.69 -5.66
C VAL A 296 5.10 26.65 -6.20
N LEU A 297 5.34 27.94 -5.99
CA LEU A 297 4.49 29.06 -6.35
C LEU A 297 5.37 30.11 -7.05
N GLU A 298 5.07 30.43 -8.31
CA GLU A 298 5.88 31.39 -9.07
C GLU A 298 5.29 32.79 -8.94
N PHE A 299 6.01 33.68 -8.23
CA PHE A 299 5.73 35.12 -8.17
C PHE A 299 6.72 35.87 -9.08
N ASP A 300 6.40 37.11 -9.42
CA ASP A 300 7.24 37.89 -10.33
C ASP A 300 8.64 38.16 -9.74
N ASP A 301 8.69 38.46 -8.44
CA ASP A 301 9.91 38.91 -7.76
C ASP A 301 10.62 37.81 -6.95
N PHE A 302 9.95 36.70 -6.65
CA PHE A 302 10.48 35.62 -5.80
C PHE A 302 9.85 34.25 -6.13
N GLU A 303 10.49 33.18 -5.70
CA GLU A 303 9.94 31.82 -5.72
C GLU A 303 9.30 31.52 -4.36
N GLY A 304 8.03 31.18 -4.35
CA GLY A 304 7.31 30.74 -3.16
C GLY A 304 7.37 29.23 -3.00
N PHE A 305 7.64 28.76 -1.80
CA PHE A 305 7.49 27.36 -1.40
C PHE A 305 6.44 27.24 -0.32
N TYR A 306 5.64 26.17 -0.36
CA TYR A 306 4.72 25.86 0.73
C TYR A 306 4.84 24.42 1.21
N LEU A 307 4.61 24.23 2.52
CA LEU A 307 4.60 22.94 3.20
C LEU A 307 3.27 22.75 3.91
N ILE A 308 2.60 21.63 3.64
CA ILE A 308 1.43 21.18 4.38
C ILE A 308 1.89 20.06 5.33
N PRO A 309 1.88 20.21 6.67
CA PRO A 309 2.38 19.16 7.57
C PRO A 309 1.60 17.84 7.51
N ALA A 310 0.28 17.90 7.29
CA ALA A 310 -0.57 16.74 7.15
C ALA A 310 -1.40 16.85 5.87
N TYR A 311 -1.24 15.90 4.95
CA TYR A 311 -1.87 15.99 3.62
C TYR A 311 -3.40 15.85 3.62
N ALA A 312 -3.99 15.42 4.74
CA ALA A 312 -5.43 15.27 4.92
C ALA A 312 -5.87 15.85 6.27
N ASP A 313 -7.07 16.41 6.28
CA ASP A 313 -7.83 16.78 7.48
C ASP A 313 -9.33 16.82 7.15
N CYS A 314 -10.20 16.89 8.16
CA CYS A 314 -11.65 17.02 8.01
C CYS A 314 -12.14 18.47 7.88
N HIS A 315 -11.35 19.48 8.29
CA HIS A 315 -11.81 20.88 8.36
C HIS A 315 -10.92 21.86 7.61
N GLY A 316 -9.66 21.50 7.35
CA GLY A 316 -8.72 22.29 6.59
C GLY A 316 -7.29 21.96 7.00
N VAL A 317 -6.39 21.86 6.03
CA VAL A 317 -4.99 21.60 6.33
C VAL A 317 -4.24 22.92 6.47
N SER A 318 -3.40 23.04 7.49
CA SER A 318 -2.53 24.21 7.63
C SER A 318 -1.37 24.10 6.65
N PHE A 319 -0.86 25.25 6.20
CA PHE A 319 0.37 25.32 5.42
C PHE A 319 1.27 26.46 5.91
N TYR A 320 2.57 26.21 5.80
CA TYR A 320 3.63 27.20 5.95
C TYR A 320 4.04 27.69 4.56
N MET A 321 4.54 28.92 4.47
CA MET A 321 5.04 29.47 3.23
C MET A 321 6.40 30.15 3.43
N TYR A 322 7.27 29.98 2.45
CA TYR A 322 8.63 30.53 2.42
C TYR A 322 8.85 31.23 1.08
N GLY A 323 9.46 32.41 1.09
CA GLY A 323 9.94 33.10 -0.12
C GLY A 323 11.42 32.83 -0.32
N VAL A 324 11.84 32.73 -1.58
CA VAL A 324 13.25 32.64 -1.99
C VAL A 324 13.52 33.62 -3.13
N ASP A 325 14.51 34.48 -2.94
CA ASP A 325 14.99 35.46 -3.92
C ASP A 325 16.52 35.50 -3.96
N GLU A 326 17.09 36.51 -4.62
CA GLU A 326 18.54 36.67 -4.72
C GLU A 326 19.23 37.05 -3.40
N GLU A 327 18.49 37.60 -2.42
CA GLU A 327 19.00 37.96 -1.10
C GLU A 327 19.02 36.75 -0.15
N GLY A 328 18.14 35.76 -0.40
CA GLY A 328 18.13 34.49 0.29
C GLY A 328 16.73 33.92 0.43
N ALA A 329 16.42 33.35 1.59
CA ALA A 329 15.10 32.82 1.88
C ALA A 329 14.56 33.35 3.20
N PHE A 330 13.23 33.48 3.27
CA PHE A 330 12.53 34.03 4.43
C PHE A 330 11.16 33.36 4.62
N PRO A 331 10.68 33.22 5.87
CA PRO A 331 9.33 32.73 6.13
C PRO A 331 8.30 33.85 5.87
N PHE A 332 7.17 33.51 5.28
CA PHE A 332 6.02 34.40 5.25
C PHE A 332 5.15 34.23 6.50
N ARG A 333 4.67 35.36 7.02
CA ARG A 333 3.53 35.40 7.95
C ARG A 333 2.25 35.73 7.17
N PHE A 334 1.09 35.40 7.72
CA PHE A 334 -0.21 35.73 7.15
C PHE A 334 -0.90 36.76 8.04
N GLU A 335 -1.23 37.92 7.47
CA GLU A 335 -1.98 38.98 8.15
C GLU A 335 -3.44 38.98 7.70
N LEU A 336 -4.36 38.99 8.66
CA LEU A 336 -5.80 39.06 8.42
C LEU A 336 -6.33 40.49 8.57
N ASN A 337 -7.58 40.70 8.20
CA ASN A 337 -8.23 42.03 8.21
C ASN A 337 -8.26 42.72 9.59
N ASP A 338 -8.13 41.96 10.68
CA ASP A 338 -8.09 42.47 12.06
C ASP A 338 -6.66 42.81 12.52
N GLY A 339 -5.67 42.68 11.65
CA GLY A 339 -4.24 42.89 11.94
C GLY A 339 -3.58 41.72 12.68
N ASN A 340 -4.31 40.63 12.96
CA ASN A 340 -3.71 39.45 13.54
C ASN A 340 -2.81 38.77 12.52
N THR A 341 -1.66 38.28 13.00
CA THR A 341 -0.69 37.58 12.18
C THR A 341 -0.46 36.14 12.65
N SER A 342 -0.26 35.24 11.70
CA SER A 342 0.01 33.82 11.94
C SER A 342 1.17 33.32 11.08
N ASN A 343 1.91 32.31 11.53
CA ASN A 343 2.96 31.66 10.74
C ASN A 343 2.40 30.68 9.71
N THR A 344 1.12 30.35 9.80
CA THR A 344 0.42 29.44 8.91
C THR A 344 -0.92 30.01 8.48
N PHE A 345 -1.41 29.55 7.34
CA PHE A 345 -2.80 29.70 6.94
C PHE A 345 -3.38 28.34 6.55
N TYR A 346 -4.67 28.28 6.21
CA TYR A 346 -5.36 27.02 5.90
C TYR A 346 -5.75 26.94 4.43
N VAL A 347 -5.84 25.71 3.94
CA VAL A 347 -6.34 25.36 2.62
C VAL A 347 -7.26 24.13 2.72
N LEU A 348 -8.22 23.98 1.81
CA LEU A 348 -9.04 22.76 1.76
C LEU A 348 -8.15 21.55 1.42
N PRO A 349 -8.36 20.38 2.05
CA PRO A 349 -7.51 19.20 1.86
C PRO A 349 -7.34 18.74 0.40
N SER A 350 -8.32 19.02 -0.46
CA SER A 350 -8.32 18.64 -1.87
C SER A 350 -7.81 19.73 -2.82
N THR A 351 -7.41 20.90 -2.29
CA THR A 351 -6.95 22.04 -3.08
C THR A 351 -5.53 22.41 -2.69
N LYS A 352 -4.87 23.21 -3.52
CA LYS A 352 -3.52 23.74 -3.27
C LYS A 352 -3.57 25.26 -3.35
N PRO A 353 -2.71 25.97 -2.61
CA PRO A 353 -2.49 27.39 -2.88
C PRO A 353 -1.98 27.56 -4.32
N ILE A 354 -2.38 28.63 -4.98
CA ILE A 354 -1.94 28.99 -6.33
C ILE A 354 -1.54 30.47 -6.39
N VAL A 355 -0.85 30.87 -7.44
CA VAL A 355 -0.54 32.29 -7.72
C VAL A 355 -1.35 32.75 -8.92
N GLU A 356 -2.05 33.87 -8.76
CA GLU A 356 -2.77 34.54 -9.84
C GLU A 356 -2.47 36.04 -9.83
N ASN A 357 -1.96 36.57 -10.94
CA ASN A 357 -1.61 38.00 -11.07
C ASN A 357 -0.70 38.50 -9.93
N ASN A 358 0.27 37.68 -9.51
CA ASN A 358 1.18 37.97 -8.40
C ASN A 358 0.51 38.04 -7.00
N TYR A 359 -0.69 37.48 -6.86
CA TYR A 359 -1.37 37.27 -5.58
C TYR A 359 -1.41 35.79 -5.23
N LEU A 360 -1.26 35.48 -3.95
CA LEU A 360 -1.51 34.14 -3.43
C LEU A 360 -3.02 33.94 -3.28
N ILE A 361 -3.55 32.89 -3.90
CA ILE A 361 -4.93 32.46 -3.78
C ILE A 361 -4.98 31.14 -3.02
N THR A 362 -5.88 31.06 -2.04
CA THR A 362 -6.17 29.82 -1.32
C THR A 362 -7.67 29.71 -1.06
N TYR A 363 -8.13 28.48 -0.89
CA TYR A 363 -9.53 28.16 -0.64
C TYR A 363 -9.66 27.55 0.75
N GLY A 364 -10.61 28.03 1.53
CA GLY A 364 -10.94 27.52 2.85
C GLY A 364 -12.44 27.60 3.12
N GLY A 365 -12.83 27.61 4.39
CA GLY A 365 -14.24 27.50 4.78
C GLY A 365 -14.73 26.05 4.77
N GLY A 366 -16.04 25.83 4.93
CA GLY A 366 -16.64 24.49 4.99
C GLY A 366 -16.48 23.74 6.32
N GLY A 367 -15.99 24.40 7.38
CA GLY A 367 -16.08 23.88 8.75
C GLY A 367 -17.53 23.75 9.22
N GLY A 368 -17.80 22.89 10.21
CA GLY A 368 -19.15 22.61 10.69
C GLY A 368 -19.97 23.87 10.99
N GLY A 369 -21.02 24.12 10.19
CA GLY A 369 -21.92 25.27 10.35
C GLY A 369 -21.75 26.40 9.33
N HIS A 370 -20.85 26.28 8.35
CA HIS A 370 -20.72 27.24 7.25
C HIS A 370 -21.23 26.66 5.93
N ASP A 371 -22.22 27.31 5.33
CA ASP A 371 -22.68 27.02 3.97
C ASP A 371 -21.71 27.70 2.98
N GLY A 372 -20.87 26.91 2.34
CA GLY A 372 -20.02 27.32 1.22
C GLY A 372 -18.52 27.46 1.52
N TYR A 373 -17.77 27.69 0.44
CA TYR A 373 -16.33 27.85 0.45
C TYR A 373 -15.93 29.32 0.34
N LEU A 374 -14.78 29.68 0.90
CA LEU A 374 -14.23 31.01 0.84
C LEU A 374 -12.94 31.00 0.02
N ARG A 375 -12.84 31.92 -0.94
CA ARG A 375 -11.58 32.24 -1.64
C ARG A 375 -10.92 33.40 -0.91
N TYR A 376 -9.67 33.21 -0.55
CA TYR A 376 -8.83 34.22 0.10
C TYR A 376 -7.76 34.67 -0.88
N THR A 377 -7.61 35.98 -1.05
CA THR A 377 -6.57 36.60 -1.89
C THR A 377 -5.60 37.36 -1.01
N PHE A 378 -4.33 36.99 -1.06
CA PHE A 378 -3.26 37.64 -0.32
C PHE A 378 -2.29 38.35 -1.25
N LYS A 379 -1.88 39.55 -0.87
CA LYS A 379 -0.83 40.30 -1.52
C LYS A 379 0.49 40.09 -0.76
N PRO A 380 1.60 39.73 -1.43
CA PRO A 380 2.90 39.69 -0.78
C PRO A 380 3.40 41.11 -0.46
N ASP A 381 3.90 41.29 0.75
CA ASP A 381 4.75 42.41 1.18
C ASP A 381 6.11 41.86 1.57
N LEU A 382 7.09 42.01 0.67
CA LEU A 382 8.44 41.47 0.84
C LEU A 382 9.24 42.23 1.92
N GLN A 383 8.93 43.50 2.15
CA GLN A 383 9.64 44.30 3.15
C GLN A 383 9.30 43.80 4.57
N SER A 384 8.04 43.45 4.80
CA SER A 384 7.57 42.90 6.08
C SER A 384 7.50 41.37 6.11
N GLN A 385 7.87 40.70 5.01
CA GLN A 385 7.81 39.24 4.85
C GLN A 385 6.43 38.68 5.22
N THR A 386 5.38 39.35 4.74
CA THR A 386 3.99 39.07 5.13
C THR A 386 3.09 38.93 3.90
N MET A 387 2.20 37.95 3.93
CA MET A 387 1.05 37.79 3.03
C MET A 387 -0.14 38.51 3.64
N ILE A 388 -0.53 39.64 3.06
CA ILE A 388 -1.60 40.50 3.57
C ILE A 388 -2.91 40.11 2.89
N LEU A 389 -3.93 39.72 3.67
CA LEU A 389 -5.25 39.43 3.15
C LEU A 389 -5.88 40.71 2.58
N VAL A 390 -6.16 40.73 1.27
CA VAL A 390 -6.77 41.89 0.60
C VAL A 390 -8.20 41.63 0.16
N HIS A 391 -8.59 40.38 0.01
CA HIS A 391 -9.93 40.01 -0.40
C HIS A 391 -10.38 38.65 0.16
N THR A 392 -11.66 38.55 0.48
CA THR A 392 -12.33 37.30 0.83
C THR A 392 -13.68 37.29 0.13
N GLU A 393 -13.96 36.23 -0.62
CA GLU A 393 -15.23 36.07 -1.34
C GLU A 393 -15.80 34.67 -1.15
N ALA A 394 -17.13 34.58 -1.14
CA ALA A 394 -17.82 33.31 -1.14
C ALA A 394 -17.81 32.71 -2.54
N VAL A 395 -17.36 31.46 -2.64
CA VAL A 395 -17.41 30.66 -3.87
C VAL A 395 -18.70 29.85 -3.82
N GLY A 396 -19.60 30.06 -4.78
CA GLY A 396 -20.86 29.32 -4.83
C GLY A 396 -20.64 27.82 -5.06
N ASP A 397 -21.57 26.99 -4.60
CA ASP A 397 -21.49 25.51 -4.58
C ASP A 397 -21.33 24.80 -5.95
N GLY A 398 -21.18 25.55 -7.05
CA GLY A 398 -21.16 25.03 -8.43
C GLY A 398 -19.91 25.35 -9.24
N GLU A 399 -18.96 26.12 -8.71
CA GLU A 399 -17.70 26.41 -9.41
C GLU A 399 -16.69 25.29 -9.08
N PRO A 400 -16.23 24.49 -10.06
CA PRO A 400 -15.18 23.51 -9.82
C PRO A 400 -13.88 24.23 -9.42
N PHE A 401 -13.21 23.73 -8.38
CA PHE A 401 -11.82 24.09 -8.10
C PHE A 401 -10.96 23.42 -9.19
N GLU A 402 -10.54 24.17 -10.20
CA GLU A 402 -9.61 23.69 -11.25
C GLU A 402 -8.19 23.47 -10.71
#